data_AF-A0A832CHY2-F1
#
_entry.id   AF-A0A832CHY2-F1
#
_cell.length_a   1.000
_cell.length_b   1.000
_cell.length_c   1.000
_cell.angle_alpha   90.00
_cell.angle_beta   90.00
_cell.angle_gamma   90.00
#
_symmetry.space_group_name_H-M   'P 1'
#
loop_
_entity.id
_entity.type
_entity.pdbx_description
1 polymer ?
#
loop_
_entity_poly.entity_id
_entity_poly.type
_entity_poly.pdbx_seq_one_letter_code
_entity_poly.pdbx_strand_id
1 'polypeptide(L)'
;MTETNTSLTAPVTSVMRSDVSALPLNYTVQEALSYIRQKKLGEKIIYFYVVDQTGCLKGVLPVRKLLTAPLDTPLETIMVPRVIAIPADATVLDACELFLVHRFLALPVVDNQGHLIGIVDITVFTDEVFDIAERSQIDSLFESIGIRITQLKSASTN
;
A
#
# COMPACT_ATOMS: atom_id res chain seq x y z
N MET A 1 -1.39 15.16 18.96
CA MET A 1 -1.52 14.87 17.51
C MET A 1 -0.21 15.25 16.89
N THR A 2 0.65 14.28 16.62
CA THR A 2 1.95 14.48 15.99
C THR A 2 1.71 14.55 14.49
N GLU A 3 1.84 15.74 13.91
CA GLU A 3 1.91 15.95 12.47
C GLU A 3 3.15 15.21 11.96
N THR A 4 2.94 14.07 11.30
CA THR A 4 4.03 13.34 10.67
C THR A 4 4.25 14.03 9.32
N ASN A 5 5.17 14.99 9.29
CA ASN A 5 5.65 15.61 8.06
C ASN A 5 6.41 14.55 7.26
N THR A 6 5.66 13.74 6.51
CA THR A 6 6.20 12.62 5.74
C THR A 6 6.92 13.18 4.52
N SER A 7 8.25 13.12 4.53
CA SER A 7 9.05 13.47 3.36
C SER A 7 8.75 12.50 2.21
N LEU A 8 8.28 13.02 1.07
CA LEU A 8 7.97 12.21 -0.12
C LEU A 8 9.18 11.44 -0.67
N THR A 9 10.40 11.90 -0.35
CA THR A 9 11.66 11.25 -0.75
C THR A 9 12.17 10.23 0.26
N ALA A 10 11.55 10.13 1.44
CA ALA A 10 11.90 9.11 2.42
C ALA A 10 11.52 7.72 1.89
N PRO A 11 12.24 6.66 2.29
CA PRO A 11 11.88 5.30 1.91
C PRO A 11 10.56 4.89 2.54
N VAL A 12 9.79 4.05 1.85
CA VAL A 12 8.49 3.52 2.31
C VAL A 12 8.58 2.79 3.65
N THR A 13 9.75 2.25 3.99
CA THR A 13 10.01 1.61 5.28
C THR A 13 9.86 2.55 6.47
N SER A 14 9.96 3.88 6.27
CA SER A 14 9.74 4.87 7.32
C SER A 14 8.27 5.05 7.72
N VAL A 15 7.34 4.63 6.86
CA VAL A 15 5.88 4.79 7.03
C VAL A 15 5.11 3.47 6.97
N MET A 16 5.79 2.37 6.65
CA MET A 16 5.17 1.04 6.60
C MET A 16 4.79 0.55 7.98
N ARG A 17 3.81 -0.35 8.02
CA ARG A 17 3.51 -1.17 9.20
C ARG A 17 3.93 -2.62 8.96
N SER A 18 4.32 -3.30 10.03
CA SER A 18 4.74 -4.72 9.99
C SER A 18 3.62 -5.71 10.34
N ASP A 19 2.41 -5.23 10.64
CA ASP A 19 1.25 -6.05 11.02
C ASP A 19 0.52 -6.66 9.81
N VAL A 20 1.29 -7.36 8.97
CA VAL A 20 0.82 -7.87 7.68
C VAL A 20 -0.17 -9.03 7.85
N SER A 21 -1.28 -8.95 7.12
CA SER A 21 -2.26 -10.04 7.00
C SER A 21 -1.81 -11.07 5.96
N ALA A 22 -0.73 -11.80 6.27
CA ALA A 22 -0.16 -12.84 5.41
C ALA A 22 -0.73 -14.24 5.73
N LEU A 23 -1.03 -15.00 4.68
CA LEU A 23 -1.52 -16.38 4.73
C LEU A 23 -0.55 -17.32 3.98
N PRO A 24 -0.24 -18.51 4.52
CA PRO A 24 0.58 -19.49 3.80
C PRO A 24 -0.11 -20.02 2.54
N LEU A 25 0.65 -20.15 1.44
CA LEU A 25 0.18 -20.59 0.13
C LEU A 25 -0.45 -21.99 0.16
N ASN A 26 0.11 -22.88 0.98
CA ASN A 26 -0.30 -24.28 1.06
C ASN A 26 -1.55 -24.50 1.93
N TYR A 27 -2.17 -23.44 2.44
CA TYR A 27 -3.42 -23.55 3.20
C TYR A 27 -4.62 -23.80 2.29
N THR A 28 -5.62 -24.45 2.86
CA THR A 28 -7.00 -24.44 2.39
C THR A 28 -7.75 -23.20 2.91
N VAL A 29 -8.94 -22.93 2.36
CA VAL A 29 -9.84 -21.89 2.86
C VAL A 29 -10.16 -22.09 4.34
N GLN A 30 -10.40 -23.32 4.79
CA GLN A 30 -10.68 -23.63 6.19
C GLN A 30 -9.51 -23.28 7.12
N GLU A 31 -8.30 -23.67 6.74
CA GLU A 31 -7.09 -23.38 7.51
C GLU A 31 -6.83 -21.88 7.58
N ALA A 32 -6.99 -21.17 6.46
CA ALA A 32 -6.89 -19.72 6.40
C ALA A 32 -7.90 -19.02 7.32
N LEU A 33 -9.18 -19.39 7.25
CA LEU A 33 -10.21 -18.81 8.12
C LEU A 33 -9.94 -19.11 9.59
N SER A 34 -9.47 -20.33 9.91
CA SER A 34 -9.10 -20.71 11.27
C SER A 34 -7.91 -19.90 11.77
N TYR A 35 -6.89 -19.73 10.92
CA TYR A 35 -5.71 -18.91 11.20
C TYR A 35 -6.08 -17.45 11.46
N ILE A 36 -6.91 -16.86 10.59
CA ILE A 36 -7.41 -15.48 10.73
C ILE A 36 -8.15 -15.28 12.05
N ARG A 37 -9.00 -16.24 12.45
CA ARG A 37 -9.78 -16.15 13.70
C ARG A 37 -8.94 -16.30 14.97
N GLN A 38 -7.85 -17.08 14.90
CA GLN A 38 -6.97 -17.32 16.05
C GLN A 38 -5.94 -16.21 16.22
N LYS A 39 -5.49 -15.61 15.12
CA LYS A 39 -4.50 -14.54 15.16
C LYS A 39 -5.18 -13.22 15.54
N LYS A 40 -4.58 -12.48 16.47
CA LYS A 40 -4.88 -11.06 16.66
C LYS A 40 -4.28 -10.30 15.48
N LEU A 41 -4.93 -10.37 14.31
CA LEU A 41 -4.58 -9.53 13.17
C LEU A 41 -4.66 -8.06 13.60
N GLY A 42 -3.81 -7.22 13.00
CA GLY A 42 -3.71 -5.80 13.35
C GLY A 42 -5.04 -5.05 13.23
N GLU A 43 -5.05 -3.80 13.68
CA GLU A 43 -6.27 -2.99 13.79
C GLU A 43 -7.04 -2.84 12.45
N LYS A 44 -6.34 -2.96 11.31
CA LYS A 44 -6.93 -2.83 9.97
C LYS A 44 -6.47 -3.94 9.02
N ILE A 45 -7.41 -4.76 8.57
CA ILE A 45 -7.20 -5.75 7.50
C ILE A 45 -7.67 -5.12 6.18
N ILE A 46 -6.72 -4.76 5.30
CA ILE A 46 -7.02 -4.21 3.97
C ILE A 46 -6.99 -5.33 2.92
N TYR A 47 -5.88 -6.06 2.84
CA TYR A 47 -5.70 -7.19 1.95
C TYR A 47 -5.11 -8.39 2.69
N PHE A 48 -5.48 -9.59 2.25
CA PHE A 48 -4.79 -10.81 2.61
C PHE A 48 -3.73 -11.12 1.56
N TYR A 49 -2.46 -11.12 1.94
CA TYR A 49 -1.39 -11.54 1.05
C TYR A 49 -1.12 -13.02 1.23
N VAL A 50 -0.66 -13.67 0.17
CA VAL A 50 -0.30 -15.09 0.16
C VAL A 50 1.21 -15.19 0.01
N VAL A 51 1.84 -15.92 0.93
CA VAL A 51 3.30 -16.12 0.97
C VAL A 51 3.65 -17.60 0.92
N ASP A 52 4.81 -17.94 0.38
CA ASP A 52 5.34 -19.31 0.47
C ASP A 52 5.99 -19.58 1.84
N GLN A 53 6.65 -20.74 1.95
CA GLN A 53 7.31 -21.18 3.18
C GLN A 53 8.53 -20.32 3.57
N THR A 54 9.13 -19.60 2.63
CA THR A 54 10.25 -18.69 2.91
C THR A 54 9.77 -17.27 3.23
N GLY A 55 8.47 -17.00 3.10
CA GLY A 55 7.89 -15.67 3.31
C GLY A 55 7.86 -14.80 2.05
N CYS A 56 8.18 -15.38 0.88
CA CYS A 56 8.14 -14.65 -0.38
C CYS A 56 6.70 -14.44 -0.83
N LEU A 57 6.39 -13.22 -1.27
CA LEU A 57 5.06 -12.85 -1.76
C LEU A 57 4.72 -13.61 -3.05
N LYS A 58 3.58 -14.31 -3.06
CA LYS A 58 3.09 -15.08 -4.22
C LYS A 58 1.79 -14.55 -4.80
N GLY A 59 0.95 -13.95 -3.95
CA GLY A 59 -0.40 -13.58 -4.36
C GLY A 59 -1.10 -12.66 -3.38
N VAL A 60 -2.27 -12.19 -3.79
CA VAL A 60 -3.25 -11.53 -2.94
C VAL A 60 -4.54 -12.32 -2.99
N LEU A 61 -5.22 -12.45 -1.86
CA LEU A 61 -6.44 -13.23 -1.74
C LEU A 61 -7.65 -12.30 -1.59
N PRO A 62 -8.54 -12.25 -2.61
CA PRO A 62 -9.77 -11.48 -2.50
C PRO A 62 -10.66 -12.04 -1.40
N VAL A 63 -11.09 -11.20 -0.46
CA VAL A 63 -11.94 -11.59 0.68
C VAL A 63 -13.20 -12.31 0.20
N ARG A 64 -13.84 -11.81 -0.87
CA ARG A 64 -15.03 -12.46 -1.44
C ARG A 64 -14.76 -13.92 -1.80
N LYS A 65 -13.63 -14.22 -2.44
CA LYS A 65 -13.28 -15.61 -2.80
C LYS A 65 -13.03 -16.46 -1.55
N LEU A 66 -12.34 -15.92 -0.55
CA LEU A 66 -12.14 -16.61 0.73
C LEU A 66 -13.47 -16.95 1.44
N LEU A 67 -14.47 -16.07 1.35
CA LEU A 67 -15.78 -16.27 1.99
C LEU A 67 -16.75 -17.16 1.19
N THR A 68 -16.59 -17.25 -0.13
CA THR A 68 -17.54 -17.98 -1.00
C THR A 68 -17.02 -19.31 -1.53
N ALA A 69 -15.71 -19.57 -1.48
CA ALA A 69 -15.13 -20.82 -1.95
C ALA A 69 -15.40 -21.98 -0.95
N PRO A 70 -15.44 -23.24 -1.42
CA PRO A 70 -15.49 -24.41 -0.54
C PRO A 70 -14.32 -24.44 0.44
N LEU A 71 -14.56 -24.95 1.64
CA LEU A 71 -13.61 -24.93 2.77
C LEU A 71 -12.32 -25.72 2.50
N ASP A 72 -12.40 -26.77 1.69
CA ASP A 72 -11.30 -27.63 1.27
C ASP A 72 -10.49 -27.08 0.08
N THR A 73 -10.92 -25.97 -0.51
CA THR A 73 -10.24 -25.37 -1.68
C THR A 73 -8.87 -24.82 -1.29
N PRO A 74 -7.77 -25.18 -1.99
CA PRO A 74 -6.44 -24.61 -1.74
C PRO A 74 -6.38 -23.12 -2.09
N LEU A 75 -5.71 -22.30 -1.26
CA LEU A 75 -5.59 -20.85 -1.48
C LEU A 75 -4.92 -20.51 -2.81
N GLU A 76 -3.93 -21.31 -3.23
CA GLU A 76 -3.23 -21.15 -4.50
C GLU A 76 -4.19 -21.09 -5.71
N THR A 77 -5.32 -21.79 -5.64
CA THR A 77 -6.31 -21.84 -6.75
C THR A 77 -7.20 -20.61 -6.83
N ILE A 78 -7.36 -19.89 -5.72
CA ILE A 78 -8.28 -18.75 -5.62
C ILE A 78 -7.57 -17.41 -5.46
N MET A 79 -6.28 -17.40 -5.12
CA MET A 79 -5.49 -16.17 -5.09
C MET A 79 -5.36 -15.53 -6.47
N VAL A 80 -5.03 -14.24 -6.48
CA VAL A 80 -4.58 -13.53 -7.67
C VAL A 80 -3.05 -13.50 -7.63
N PRO A 81 -2.35 -14.19 -8.57
CA PRO A 81 -0.90 -14.16 -8.64
C PRO A 81 -0.40 -12.83 -9.20
N ARG A 82 0.90 -12.56 -9.09
CA ARG A 82 1.58 -11.35 -9.60
C ARG A 82 1.02 -10.06 -8.98
N VAL A 83 1.14 -9.97 -7.67
CA VAL A 83 0.80 -8.75 -6.94
C VAL A 83 1.83 -7.67 -7.24
N ILE A 84 1.34 -6.44 -7.48
CA ILE A 84 2.20 -5.27 -7.54
C ILE A 84 2.69 -4.99 -6.12
N ALA A 85 3.99 -5.16 -5.90
CA ALA A 85 4.66 -4.88 -4.64
C ALA A 85 5.58 -3.68 -4.79
N ILE A 86 5.82 -3.00 -3.67
CA ILE A 86 6.76 -1.89 -3.61
C ILE A 86 8.07 -2.34 -2.94
N PRO A 87 9.24 -2.09 -3.55
CA PRO A 87 10.53 -2.36 -2.92
C PRO A 87 10.72 -1.56 -1.62
N ALA A 88 11.43 -2.15 -0.65
CA ALA A 88 11.68 -1.53 0.66
C ALA A 88 12.44 -0.20 0.61
N ASP A 89 13.25 0.00 -0.42
CA ASP A 89 14.06 1.19 -0.69
C ASP A 89 13.34 2.22 -1.58
N ALA A 90 12.17 1.89 -2.13
CA ALA A 90 11.35 2.83 -2.88
C ALA A 90 10.88 3.98 -1.99
N THR A 91 10.61 5.12 -2.59
CA THR A 91 10.20 6.34 -1.88
C THR A 91 8.70 6.36 -1.60
N VAL A 92 8.28 7.21 -0.66
CA VAL A 92 6.84 7.47 -0.43
C VAL A 92 6.17 8.01 -1.70
N LEU A 93 6.87 8.79 -2.53
CA LEU A 93 6.36 9.26 -3.82
C LEU A 93 6.08 8.10 -4.79
N ASP A 94 6.99 7.12 -4.88
CA ASP A 94 6.76 5.93 -5.72
C ASP A 94 5.50 5.17 -5.26
N ALA A 95 5.28 5.10 -3.95
CA ALA A 95 4.05 4.56 -3.40
C ALA A 95 2.84 5.38 -3.86
N CYS A 96 2.86 6.72 -3.71
CA CYS A 96 1.79 7.62 -4.16
C CYS A 96 1.37 7.32 -5.60
N GLU A 97 2.34 7.24 -6.50
CA GLU A 97 2.10 7.00 -7.92
C GLU A 97 1.39 5.66 -8.14
N LEU A 98 1.88 4.59 -7.50
CA LEU A 98 1.25 3.27 -7.59
C LEU A 98 -0.18 3.27 -7.05
N PHE A 99 -0.45 3.99 -5.97
CA PHE A 99 -1.81 4.12 -5.43
C PHE A 99 -2.74 4.85 -6.38
N LEU A 100 -2.30 5.95 -7.00
CA LEU A 100 -3.11 6.73 -7.94
C LEU A 100 -3.38 5.94 -9.23
N VAL A 101 -2.35 5.32 -9.80
CA VAL A 101 -2.43 4.58 -11.07
C VAL A 101 -3.30 3.34 -10.92
N HIS A 102 -3.13 2.57 -9.84
CA HIS A 102 -3.79 1.29 -9.66
C HIS A 102 -5.02 1.33 -8.75
N ARG A 103 -5.29 2.46 -8.09
CA ARG A 103 -6.39 2.65 -7.13
C ARG A 103 -6.38 1.61 -5.99
N PHE A 104 -5.18 1.22 -5.55
CA PHE A 104 -5.02 0.32 -4.42
C PHE A 104 -5.26 1.04 -3.10
N LEU A 105 -5.61 0.29 -2.05
CA LEU A 105 -5.74 0.82 -0.69
C LEU A 105 -4.53 0.47 0.19
N ALA A 106 -3.77 -0.55 -0.21
CA ALA A 106 -2.50 -0.92 0.40
C ALA A 106 -1.55 -1.54 -0.64
N LEU A 107 -0.25 -1.41 -0.39
CA LEU A 107 0.82 -2.03 -1.16
C LEU A 107 1.63 -2.95 -0.23
N PRO A 108 1.96 -4.18 -0.65
CA PRO A 108 2.90 -5.02 0.07
C PRO A 108 4.32 -4.49 -0.14
N VAL A 109 5.06 -4.31 0.95
CA VAL A 109 6.48 -3.93 0.91
C VAL A 109 7.32 -5.19 0.91
N VAL A 110 8.24 -5.30 -0.07
CA VAL A 110 9.12 -6.46 -0.21
C VAL A 110 10.59 -6.08 -0.15
N ASP A 111 11.42 -7.00 0.38
CA ASP A 111 12.87 -6.87 0.31
C ASP A 111 13.43 -7.28 -1.08
N ASN A 112 14.74 -7.20 -1.23
CA ASN A 112 15.43 -7.56 -2.49
C ASN A 112 15.32 -9.04 -2.87
N GLN A 113 14.91 -9.90 -1.95
CA GLN A 113 14.67 -11.33 -2.16
C GLN A 113 13.19 -11.63 -2.42
N GLY A 114 12.31 -10.62 -2.35
CA GLY A 114 10.87 -10.75 -2.54
C GLY A 114 10.12 -11.18 -1.27
N HIS A 115 10.76 -11.16 -0.10
CA HIS A 115 10.08 -11.43 1.17
C HIS A 115 9.15 -10.28 1.53
N LEU A 116 7.94 -10.63 1.97
CA LEU A 116 6.97 -9.66 2.45
C LEU A 116 7.36 -9.17 3.85
N ILE A 117 7.82 -7.93 3.95
CA ILE A 117 8.34 -7.35 5.21
C ILE A 117 7.39 -6.34 5.85
N GLY A 118 6.40 -5.85 5.10
CA GLY A 118 5.48 -4.84 5.60
C GLY A 118 4.37 -4.49 4.62
N ILE A 119 3.56 -3.51 5.03
CA ILE A 119 2.53 -2.89 4.20
C ILE A 119 2.58 -1.38 4.33
N VAL A 120 2.32 -0.69 3.22
CA VAL A 120 1.97 0.74 3.22
C VAL A 120 0.51 0.84 2.83
N ASP A 121 -0.27 1.68 3.52
CA ASP A 121 -1.65 1.96 3.14
C ASP A 121 -1.81 3.38 2.60
N ILE A 122 -2.95 3.61 1.94
CA ILE A 122 -3.27 4.91 1.36
C ILE A 122 -3.42 6.02 2.41
N THR A 123 -3.52 5.69 3.70
CA THR A 123 -3.66 6.70 4.77
C THR A 123 -2.37 7.44 5.06
N VAL A 124 -1.23 6.95 4.55
CA VAL A 124 0.03 7.68 4.51
C VAL A 124 -0.10 8.98 3.68
N PHE A 125 -1.03 9.00 2.71
CA PHE A 125 -1.40 10.23 2.02
C PHE A 125 -2.51 10.91 2.81
N THR A 126 -2.09 11.79 3.72
CA THR A 126 -2.98 12.78 4.32
C THR A 126 -3.39 13.80 3.26
N ASP A 127 -4.40 14.62 3.56
CA ASP A 127 -4.93 15.65 2.65
C ASP A 127 -3.81 16.57 2.08
N GLU A 128 -2.70 16.76 2.82
CA GLU A 128 -1.54 17.57 2.39
C GLU A 128 -0.75 16.97 1.22
N VAL A 129 -0.65 15.64 1.11
CA VAL A 129 0.08 14.97 0.01
C VAL A 129 -0.74 15.01 -1.28
N PHE A 130 -2.06 14.88 -1.17
CA PHE A 130 -2.98 15.12 -2.29
C PHE A 130 -2.90 16.58 -2.76
N ASP A 131 -2.80 17.53 -1.83
CA ASP A 131 -2.60 18.94 -2.15
C ASP A 131 -1.32 19.16 -2.95
N ILE A 132 -0.21 18.46 -2.66
CA ILE A 132 1.05 18.55 -3.43
C ILE A 132 0.93 17.90 -4.81
N ALA A 133 0.26 16.74 -4.93
CA ALA A 133 0.07 16.06 -6.21
C ALA A 133 -0.86 16.83 -7.15
N GLU A 134 -1.95 17.41 -6.63
CA GLU A 134 -2.79 18.34 -7.40
C GLU A 134 -2.04 19.64 -7.71
N ARG A 135 -1.36 20.25 -6.72
CA ARG A 135 -0.55 21.46 -6.94
C ARG A 135 0.52 21.24 -8.01
N SER A 136 1.20 20.10 -8.04
CA SER A 136 2.24 19.85 -9.05
C SER A 136 1.66 19.71 -10.47
N GLN A 137 0.50 19.06 -10.65
CA GLN A 137 -0.19 19.06 -11.94
C GLN A 137 -0.68 20.46 -12.32
N ILE A 138 -1.25 21.19 -11.37
CA ILE A 138 -1.72 22.56 -11.54
C ILE A 138 -0.55 23.51 -11.89
N ASP A 139 0.59 23.37 -11.22
CA ASP A 139 1.82 24.14 -11.45
C ASP A 139 2.35 23.89 -12.86
N SER A 140 2.33 22.63 -13.33
CA SER A 140 2.72 22.29 -14.71
C SER A 140 1.79 22.89 -15.77
N LEU A 141 0.49 23.02 -15.45
CA LEU A 141 -0.49 23.70 -16.30
C LEU A 141 -0.25 25.22 -16.33
N PHE A 142 0.08 25.82 -15.18
CA PHE A 142 0.43 27.24 -15.08
C PHE A 142 1.73 27.59 -15.80
N GLU A 143 2.75 26.73 -15.72
CA GLU A 143 4.01 26.88 -16.47
C GLU A 143 3.77 26.82 -17.98
N SER A 144 2.88 25.91 -18.44
CA SER A 144 2.56 25.73 -19.86
C SER A 144 1.86 26.95 -20.48
N ILE A 145 1.15 27.75 -19.67
CA ILE A 145 0.56 29.04 -20.09
C ILE A 145 1.45 30.25 -19.77
N GLY A 146 2.68 30.02 -19.30
CA GLY A 146 3.68 31.07 -19.05
C GLY A 146 3.51 31.82 -17.72
N ILE A 147 2.72 31.31 -16.78
CA ILE A 147 2.52 31.90 -15.45
C ILE A 147 3.48 31.22 -14.46
N ARG A 148 4.56 31.90 -14.07
CA ARG A 148 5.42 31.44 -12.97
C ARG A 148 4.79 31.84 -11.63
N ILE A 149 4.31 30.87 -10.87
CA ILE A 149 3.90 31.09 -9.48
C ILE A 149 5.17 31.24 -8.64
N THR A 150 5.78 32.42 -8.64
CA THR A 150 6.90 32.73 -7.74
C THR A 150 6.71 33.95 -6.86
N GLN A 151 5.53 34.60 -6.85
CA GLN A 151 5.25 35.66 -5.88
C GLN A 151 3.75 35.76 -5.53
N LEU A 152 3.28 34.92 -4.60
CA LEU A 152 2.02 35.18 -3.86
C LEU A 152 2.19 34.91 -2.35
N LYS A 153 3.33 35.31 -1.79
CA LYS A 153 3.50 35.51 -0.33
C LYS A 153 4.09 36.90 -0.05
N SER A 154 3.38 37.95 -0.47
CA SER A 154 3.59 39.31 0.06
C SER A 154 2.39 40.23 -0.19
N ALA A 155 1.16 39.73 0.03
CA ALA A 155 -0.03 40.59 0.04
C ALA A 155 -1.14 39.99 0.92
N SER A 156 -0.82 39.69 2.18
CA SER A 156 -1.82 39.66 3.26
C SER A 156 -1.17 40.26 4.51
N THR A 157 -0.86 41.55 4.42
CA THR A 157 -0.81 42.43 5.58
C THR A 157 -1.34 43.77 5.10
N ASN A 158 -2.64 43.96 5.27
CA ASN A 158 -3.27 45.20 5.71
C ASN A 158 -4.73 44.89 6.09
#